data_AF-A0A9W3D522-F1
#
_entry.id   AF-A0A9W3D522-F1
#
_cell.length_a   1.000
_cell.length_b   1.000
_cell.length_c   1.000
_cell.angle_alpha   90.00
_cell.angle_beta   90.00
_cell.angle_gamma   90.00
#
_symmetry.space_group_name_H-M   'P 1'
#
loop_
_entity.id
_entity.type
_entity.pdbx_description
1 polymer ?
#
loop_
_entity_poly.entity_id
_entity_poly.type
_entity_poly.pdbx_seq_one_letter_code
_entity_poly.pdbx_strand_id
1 'polypeptide(L)'
;MMMGGLLMSGLTMLSEANLPTPAFALTPVFREYIDTFDGYSFKYPQNWIQVRGAGADIFFRDPIVLDENLSVEFSSPSSSKYKSLEDLGSPEEAGKKVLRQYLTEFMSTRLGVKRESNILTTSSRVADDGKLYYQVEVNIKSYANNNELAVMPQDRVARLEWDRRYLAVLGVENNRLYSLRLQTPEKVFLEEEKDLRRVMESFRVEKI
;
A
#
# COMPACT_ATOMS: atom_id res chain seq x y z
N MET A 1 -45.14 18.45 -72.55
CA MET A 1 -43.78 18.06 -72.98
C MET A 1 -42.87 18.22 -71.79
N MET A 2 -42.27 17.10 -71.33
CA MET A 2 -41.17 16.96 -70.34
C MET A 2 -41.42 17.49 -68.91
N MET A 3 -41.59 16.59 -67.93
CA MET A 3 -40.55 15.92 -67.12
C MET A 3 -39.89 16.85 -66.10
N GLY A 4 -39.99 16.49 -64.81
CA GLY A 4 -39.22 17.10 -63.74
C GLY A 4 -39.72 16.73 -62.35
N GLY A 5 -39.60 15.45 -61.99
CA GLY A 5 -39.81 14.99 -60.61
C GLY A 5 -38.64 15.40 -59.72
N LEU A 6 -38.92 15.82 -58.49
CA LEU A 6 -37.95 16.02 -57.42
C LEU A 6 -38.54 15.39 -56.14
N LEU A 7 -38.02 14.21 -55.80
CA LEU A 7 -38.23 13.56 -54.51
C LEU A 7 -37.26 14.19 -53.51
N MET A 8 -37.77 14.91 -52.52
CA MET A 8 -36.98 15.36 -51.36
C MET A 8 -36.86 14.20 -50.37
N SER A 9 -35.70 13.55 -50.39
CA SER A 9 -35.28 12.57 -49.39
C SER A 9 -34.94 13.29 -48.08
N GLY A 10 -35.81 13.19 -47.08
CA GLY A 10 -35.50 13.64 -45.72
C GLY A 10 -34.56 12.66 -45.03
N LEU A 11 -33.31 13.07 -44.79
CA LEU A 11 -32.41 12.38 -43.86
C LEU A 11 -32.93 12.58 -42.43
N THR A 12 -33.39 11.51 -41.79
CA THR A 12 -33.59 11.47 -40.33
C THR A 12 -32.23 11.27 -39.66
N MET A 13 -31.68 12.31 -39.06
CA MET A 13 -30.51 12.22 -38.19
C MET A 13 -30.93 11.51 -36.88
N LEU A 14 -30.56 10.23 -36.73
CA LEU A 14 -30.67 9.53 -35.45
C LEU A 14 -29.61 10.13 -34.50
N SER A 15 -30.08 10.90 -33.52
CA SER A 15 -29.26 11.35 -32.40
C SER A 15 -28.84 10.12 -31.58
N GLU A 16 -27.56 9.74 -31.65
CA GLU A 16 -26.98 8.77 -30.73
C GLU A 16 -27.09 9.34 -29.30
N ALA A 17 -28.01 8.79 -28.53
CA ALA A 17 -28.07 9.03 -27.10
C ALA A 17 -26.81 8.43 -26.48
N ASN A 18 -25.91 9.30 -26.04
CA ASN A 18 -24.73 8.97 -25.26
C ASN A 18 -25.18 8.39 -23.91
N LEU A 19 -25.47 7.09 -23.88
CA LEU A 19 -25.78 6.37 -22.65
C LEU A 19 -24.49 6.37 -21.81
N PRO A 20 -24.50 6.90 -20.58
CA PRO A 20 -23.36 6.79 -19.71
C PRO A 20 -23.11 5.30 -19.45
N THR A 21 -21.97 4.81 -19.93
CA THR A 21 -21.47 3.48 -19.59
C THR A 21 -21.42 3.41 -18.07
N PRO A 22 -22.15 2.50 -17.40
CA PRO A 22 -21.93 2.29 -16.00
C PRO A 22 -20.48 1.79 -15.87
N ALA A 23 -19.63 2.59 -15.24
CA ALA A 23 -18.37 2.09 -14.73
C ALA A 23 -18.75 0.92 -13.82
N PHE A 24 -18.43 -0.30 -14.24
CA PHE A 24 -18.56 -1.46 -13.38
C PHE A 24 -17.66 -1.18 -12.18
N ALA A 25 -18.26 -0.77 -11.06
CA ALA A 25 -17.62 -0.88 -9.76
C ALA A 25 -17.46 -2.38 -9.52
N LEU A 26 -16.35 -2.94 -10.01
CA LEU A 26 -15.95 -4.30 -9.70
C LEU A 26 -15.82 -4.33 -8.18
N THR A 27 -16.71 -5.05 -7.49
CA THR A 27 -16.50 -5.33 -6.08
C THR A 27 -15.13 -5.98 -5.97
N PRO A 28 -14.19 -5.41 -5.19
CA PRO A 28 -12.83 -5.90 -5.12
C PRO A 28 -12.86 -7.34 -4.64
N VAL A 29 -12.44 -8.24 -5.52
CA VAL A 29 -12.33 -9.67 -5.22
C VAL A 29 -10.98 -9.89 -4.57
N PHE A 30 -11.00 -10.48 -3.37
CA PHE A 30 -9.79 -10.80 -2.63
C PHE A 30 -9.43 -12.26 -2.80
N ARG A 31 -8.14 -12.54 -2.98
CA ARG A 31 -7.56 -13.87 -2.87
C ARG A 31 -6.89 -14.03 -1.52
N GLU A 32 -6.82 -15.27 -1.04
CA GLU A 32 -6.13 -15.62 0.19
C GLU A 32 -4.77 -16.23 -0.13
N TYR A 33 -3.75 -15.78 0.59
CA TYR A 33 -2.42 -16.35 0.61
C TYR A 33 -2.23 -17.04 1.96
N ILE A 34 -1.80 -18.30 1.94
CA ILE A 34 -1.58 -19.11 3.13
C ILE A 34 -0.18 -19.72 3.00
N ASP A 35 0.69 -19.36 3.92
CA ASP A 35 2.01 -19.96 4.05
C ASP A 35 2.04 -20.84 5.31
N THR A 36 1.86 -22.14 5.10
CA THR A 36 1.89 -23.12 6.19
C THR A 36 3.30 -23.42 6.69
N PHE A 37 4.34 -23.09 5.92
CA PHE A 37 5.73 -23.36 6.31
C PHE A 37 6.26 -22.28 7.23
N ASP A 38 5.91 -21.02 6.95
CA ASP A 38 6.30 -19.89 7.78
C ASP A 38 5.20 -19.40 8.72
N GLY A 39 4.00 -19.96 8.64
CA GLY A 39 2.94 -19.83 9.64
C GLY A 39 2.24 -18.48 9.60
N TYR A 40 1.85 -18.02 8.41
CA TYR A 40 1.05 -16.80 8.28
C TYR A 40 0.08 -16.87 7.10
N SER A 41 -0.98 -16.08 7.16
CA SER A 41 -1.97 -15.97 6.09
C SER A 41 -2.53 -14.54 5.99
N PHE A 42 -2.96 -14.14 4.80
CA PHE A 42 -3.65 -12.87 4.56
C PHE A 42 -4.43 -12.88 3.25
N LYS A 43 -5.30 -11.89 3.09
CA LYS A 43 -6.02 -11.62 1.85
C LYS A 43 -5.41 -10.44 1.11
N TYR A 44 -5.42 -10.50 -0.21
CA TYR A 44 -4.89 -9.45 -1.08
C TYR A 44 -5.78 -9.27 -2.31
N PRO A 45 -5.78 -8.09 -2.96
CA PRO A 45 -6.58 -7.85 -4.16
C PRO A 45 -6.22 -8.84 -5.28
N GLN A 46 -7.23 -9.43 -5.93
CA GLN A 46 -7.01 -10.48 -6.93
C GLN A 46 -6.14 -10.01 -8.11
N ASN A 47 -6.21 -8.74 -8.48
CA ASN A 47 -5.44 -8.16 -9.59
C ASN A 47 -3.94 -7.97 -9.27
N TRP A 48 -3.53 -8.06 -8.00
CA TRP A 48 -2.12 -7.89 -7.64
C TRP A 48 -1.28 -9.09 -8.05
N ILE A 49 -0.03 -8.80 -8.41
CA ILE A 49 0.93 -9.79 -8.89
C ILE A 49 2.03 -10.03 -7.85
N GLN A 50 2.40 -11.29 -7.67
CA GLN A 50 3.54 -11.66 -6.85
C GLN A 50 4.84 -11.34 -7.60
N VAL A 51 5.77 -10.66 -6.94
CA VAL A 51 7.13 -10.38 -7.46
C VAL A 51 8.15 -11.12 -6.61
N ARG A 52 9.06 -11.84 -7.27
CA ARG A 52 10.16 -12.54 -6.60
C ARG A 52 11.41 -11.69 -6.56
N GLY A 53 12.26 -11.89 -5.55
CA GLY A 53 13.56 -11.20 -5.44
C GLY A 53 13.53 -9.82 -4.77
N ALA A 54 12.44 -9.48 -4.07
CA ALA A 54 12.28 -8.20 -3.37
C ALA A 54 12.95 -8.15 -1.98
N GLY A 55 13.58 -9.25 -1.53
CA GLY A 55 14.22 -9.33 -0.21
C GLY A 55 13.26 -9.55 0.97
N ALA A 56 11.95 -9.51 0.72
CA ALA A 56 10.91 -9.98 1.63
C ALA A 56 10.57 -11.46 1.37
N ASP A 57 9.89 -12.09 2.32
CA ASP A 57 9.43 -13.47 2.16
C ASP A 57 8.39 -13.58 1.03
N ILE A 58 7.40 -12.69 1.08
CA ILE A 58 6.43 -12.49 0.01
C ILE A 58 6.31 -11.01 -0.33
N PHE A 59 6.11 -10.72 -1.62
CA PHE A 59 5.90 -9.37 -2.12
C PHE A 59 4.85 -9.40 -3.22
N PHE A 60 3.80 -8.60 -3.06
CA PHE A 60 2.76 -8.34 -4.04
C PHE A 60 2.74 -6.86 -4.41
N ARG A 61 2.38 -6.55 -5.65
CA ARG A 61 2.16 -5.16 -6.08
C ARG A 61 1.02 -5.04 -7.07
N ASP A 62 0.46 -3.85 -7.14
CA ASP A 62 -0.50 -3.51 -8.18
C ASP A 62 0.24 -3.38 -9.55
N PRO A 63 -0.29 -3.99 -10.63
CA PRO A 63 0.31 -3.90 -11.96
C PRO A 63 0.14 -2.52 -12.62
N ILE A 64 -0.80 -1.71 -12.18
CA ILE A 64 -1.12 -0.36 -12.67
C ILE A 64 -0.47 0.69 -11.76
N VAL A 65 -0.71 0.62 -10.45
CA VAL A 65 -0.15 1.56 -9.46
C VAL A 65 1.12 0.97 -8.85
N LEU A 66 2.27 1.16 -9.50
CA LEU A 66 3.50 0.47 -9.12
C LEU A 66 4.02 0.79 -7.71
N ASP A 67 3.63 1.95 -7.19
CA ASP A 67 3.98 2.40 -5.84
C ASP A 67 3.08 1.79 -4.76
N GLU A 68 2.07 1.02 -5.15
CA GLU A 68 1.20 0.27 -4.28
C GLU A 68 1.63 -1.19 -4.19
N ASN A 69 2.00 -1.61 -2.98
CA ASN A 69 2.54 -2.94 -2.73
C ASN A 69 2.31 -3.40 -1.30
N LEU A 70 2.44 -4.71 -1.12
CA LEU A 70 2.39 -5.39 0.15
C LEU A 70 3.57 -6.35 0.24
N SER A 71 4.22 -6.38 1.39
CA SER A 71 5.21 -7.37 1.73
C SER A 71 4.93 -7.98 3.11
N VAL A 72 5.37 -9.23 3.29
CA VAL A 72 5.47 -9.83 4.62
C VAL A 72 6.92 -10.16 4.89
N GLU A 73 7.37 -9.79 6.08
CA GLU A 73 8.69 -10.10 6.60
C GLU A 73 8.55 -10.65 8.02
N PHE A 74 9.49 -11.49 8.43
CA PHE A 74 9.54 -11.97 9.80
C PHE A 74 10.97 -12.10 10.32
N SER A 75 11.13 -11.96 11.63
CA SER A 75 12.42 -12.17 12.27
C SER A 75 12.81 -13.65 12.30
N SER A 76 14.09 -13.95 12.18
CA SER A 76 14.58 -15.32 12.39
C SER A 76 14.43 -15.72 13.86
N PRO A 77 13.93 -16.93 14.16
CA PRO A 77 13.66 -17.35 15.54
C PRO A 77 14.93 -17.43 16.39
N SER A 78 16.11 -17.63 15.79
CA SER A 78 17.39 -17.63 16.52
C SER A 78 17.87 -16.22 16.90
N SER A 79 17.40 -15.19 16.20
CA SER A 79 17.76 -13.78 16.40
C SER A 79 16.66 -12.97 17.09
N SER A 80 15.46 -13.52 17.12
CA SER A 80 14.28 -12.87 17.67
C SER A 80 14.30 -12.91 19.20
N LYS A 81 13.92 -11.80 19.81
CA LYS A 81 13.75 -11.68 21.28
C LYS A 81 12.29 -11.62 21.69
N TYR A 82 11.37 -11.69 20.72
CA TYR A 82 9.94 -11.48 20.92
C TYR A 82 9.26 -12.81 21.21
N LYS A 83 8.70 -12.95 22.42
CA LYS A 83 7.82 -14.05 22.80
C LYS A 83 6.36 -13.64 22.74
N SER A 84 6.11 -12.36 22.95
CA SER A 84 4.80 -11.73 22.98
C SER A 84 4.88 -10.39 22.24
N LEU A 85 3.73 -9.87 21.83
CA LEU A 85 3.69 -8.59 21.13
C LEU A 85 4.02 -7.42 22.08
N GLU A 86 3.74 -7.61 23.37
CA GLU A 86 4.02 -6.69 24.46
C GLU A 86 5.54 -6.46 24.64
N ASP A 87 6.39 -7.38 24.18
CA ASP A 87 7.85 -7.19 24.16
C ASP A 87 8.29 -6.06 23.22
N LEU A 88 7.43 -5.63 22.28
CA LEU A 88 7.65 -4.43 21.47
C LEU A 88 7.39 -3.13 22.24
N GLY A 89 6.72 -3.21 23.38
CA GLY A 89 6.22 -2.08 24.15
C GLY A 89 4.77 -1.74 23.82
N SER A 90 4.38 -0.50 24.08
CA SER A 90 3.05 -0.01 23.69
C SER A 90 2.91 0.08 22.15
N PRO A 91 1.69 0.12 21.60
CA PRO A 91 1.48 0.34 20.17
C PRO A 91 2.18 1.61 19.65
N GLU A 92 2.26 2.66 20.46
CA GLU A 92 2.96 3.90 20.13
C GLU A 92 4.48 3.72 20.04
N GLU A 93 5.08 2.96 20.96
CA GLU A 93 6.51 2.64 20.94
C GLU A 93 6.87 1.74 19.76
N ALA A 94 6.02 0.75 19.48
CA ALA A 94 6.12 -0.08 18.28
C ALA A 94 6.03 0.77 17.01
N GLY A 95 5.08 1.72 16.96
CA GLY A 95 4.95 2.66 15.85
C GLY A 95 6.19 3.53 15.62
N LYS A 96 6.83 4.01 16.71
CA LYS A 96 8.11 4.73 16.63
C LYS A 96 9.23 3.85 16.07
N LYS A 97 9.28 2.57 16.43
CA LYS A 97 10.26 1.61 15.90
C LYS A 97 10.04 1.37 14.40
N VAL A 98 8.80 1.12 13.99
CA VAL A 98 8.40 0.95 12.58
C VAL A 98 8.75 2.19 11.77
N LEU A 99 8.43 3.39 12.27
CA LEU A 99 8.75 4.63 11.57
C LEU A 99 10.27 4.82 11.39
N ARG A 100 11.06 4.56 12.44
CA ARG A 100 12.54 4.63 12.35
C ARG A 100 13.10 3.64 11.34
N GLN A 101 12.51 2.44 11.28
CA GLN A 101 12.89 1.44 10.28
C GLN A 101 12.65 1.96 8.86
N TYR A 102 11.45 2.46 8.55
CA TYR A 102 11.16 3.05 7.24
C TYR A 102 12.11 4.22 6.89
N LEU A 103 12.37 5.13 7.83
CA LEU A 103 13.29 6.23 7.59
C LEU A 103 14.73 5.77 7.31
N THR A 104 15.14 4.64 7.90
CA THR A 104 16.45 4.03 7.66
C THR A 104 16.49 3.35 6.30
N GLU A 105 15.48 2.54 5.97
CA GLU A 105 15.36 1.84 4.68
C GLU A 105 15.29 2.82 3.51
N PHE A 106 14.57 3.93 3.69
CA PHE A 106 14.46 4.93 2.64
C PHE A 106 15.65 5.87 2.58
N MET A 107 16.59 5.88 3.52
CA MET A 107 17.69 6.86 3.58
C MET A 107 18.32 7.12 2.21
N SER A 108 18.25 8.37 1.74
CA SER A 108 18.78 8.75 0.43
C SER A 108 20.15 9.37 0.61
N THR A 109 21.09 8.98 -0.25
CA THR A 109 22.42 9.61 -0.34
C THR A 109 22.41 10.85 -1.24
N ARG A 110 21.29 11.13 -1.93
CA ARG A 110 21.17 12.29 -2.82
C ARG A 110 21.09 13.59 -2.00
N LEU A 111 21.96 14.52 -2.34
CA LEU A 111 22.03 15.82 -1.68
C LEU A 111 20.73 16.61 -1.92
N GLY A 112 20.17 17.17 -0.84
CA GLY A 112 18.94 17.97 -0.91
C GLY A 112 17.64 17.17 -0.84
N VAL A 113 17.70 15.85 -0.59
CA VAL A 113 16.51 15.07 -0.23
C VAL A 113 16.17 15.34 1.23
N LYS A 114 14.94 15.79 1.48
CA LYS A 114 14.37 15.96 2.81
C LYS A 114 13.18 15.02 2.95
N ARG A 115 13.07 14.35 4.10
CA ARG A 115 11.89 13.58 4.46
C ARG A 115 11.17 14.18 5.63
N GLU A 116 9.85 14.23 5.51
CA GLU A 116 8.95 14.54 6.60
C GLU A 116 8.13 13.29 6.87
N SER A 117 8.01 12.92 8.14
CA SER A 117 7.28 11.71 8.51
C SER A 117 6.46 11.93 9.76
N ASN A 118 5.27 11.32 9.78
CA ASN A 118 4.31 11.44 10.85
C ASN A 118 3.69 10.07 11.13
N ILE A 119 3.58 9.73 12.41
CA ILE A 119 2.72 8.61 12.84
C ILE A 119 1.30 9.13 12.85
N LEU A 120 0.41 8.48 12.10
CA LEU A 120 -0.99 8.88 12.00
C LEU A 120 -1.82 8.18 13.07
N THR A 121 -1.71 6.86 13.13
CA THR A 121 -2.43 6.04 14.10
C THR A 121 -1.56 4.88 14.56
N THR A 122 -1.75 4.50 15.82
CA THR A 122 -1.21 3.27 16.39
C THR A 122 -2.31 2.66 17.24
N SER A 123 -2.64 1.40 16.99
CA SER A 123 -3.69 0.71 17.73
C SER A 123 -3.31 -0.74 18.00
N SER A 124 -3.97 -1.34 18.98
CA SER A 124 -3.94 -2.77 19.22
C SER A 124 -5.32 -3.35 18.97
N ARG A 125 -5.36 -4.56 18.42
CA ARG A 125 -6.60 -5.31 18.22
C ARG A 125 -6.40 -6.77 18.54
N VAL A 126 -7.43 -7.42 19.06
CA VAL A 126 -7.49 -8.88 19.14
C VAL A 126 -8.30 -9.36 17.94
N ALA A 127 -7.76 -10.28 17.14
CA ALA A 127 -8.50 -10.83 16.01
C ALA A 127 -9.46 -11.94 16.43
N ASP A 128 -10.20 -12.47 15.48
CA ASP A 128 -11.07 -13.65 15.63
C ASP A 128 -10.33 -14.92 16.04
N ASP A 129 -9.02 -15.00 15.78
CA ASP A 129 -8.11 -16.04 16.26
C ASP A 129 -7.72 -15.91 17.75
N GLY A 130 -8.17 -14.84 18.42
CA GLY A 130 -7.84 -14.53 19.81
C GLY A 130 -6.43 -13.98 20.03
N LYS A 131 -5.67 -13.70 18.96
CA LYS A 131 -4.30 -13.17 19.05
C LYS A 131 -4.30 -11.65 18.98
N LEU A 132 -3.33 -11.05 19.68
CA LEU A 132 -3.10 -9.61 19.69
C LEU A 132 -2.26 -9.21 18.48
N TYR A 133 -2.67 -8.14 17.81
CA TYR A 133 -1.97 -7.51 16.70
C TYR A 133 -1.86 -6.00 16.95
N TYR A 134 -0.74 -5.42 16.53
CA TYR A 134 -0.55 -3.97 16.51
C TYR A 134 -0.68 -3.48 15.09
N GLN A 135 -1.43 -2.40 14.91
CA GLN A 135 -1.57 -1.71 13.65
C GLN A 135 -0.94 -0.33 13.77
N VAL A 136 -0.09 -0.01 12.80
CA VAL A 136 0.64 1.25 12.74
C VAL A 136 0.40 1.87 11.37
N GLU A 137 0.01 3.13 11.33
CA GLU A 137 -0.10 3.91 10.11
C GLU A 137 0.87 5.09 10.19
N VAL A 138 1.69 5.26 9.15
CA VAL A 138 2.59 6.39 9.04
C VAL A 138 2.45 7.02 7.65
N ASN A 139 2.62 8.33 7.59
CA ASN A 139 2.74 9.07 6.35
C ASN A 139 4.19 9.57 6.22
N ILE A 140 4.76 9.42 5.03
CA ILE A 140 6.09 9.91 4.71
C ILE A 140 6.01 10.70 3.41
N LYS A 141 6.58 11.91 3.43
CA LYS A 141 6.73 12.80 2.29
C LYS A 141 8.20 12.94 1.96
N SER A 142 8.55 12.75 0.69
CA SER A 142 9.88 13.06 0.18
C SER A 142 9.83 14.35 -0.60
N TYR A 143 10.73 15.26 -0.24
CA TYR A 143 10.98 16.46 -0.99
C TYR A 143 12.38 16.39 -1.55
N ALA A 144 12.51 16.76 -2.82
CA ALA A 144 13.80 16.78 -3.46
C ALA A 144 13.89 17.92 -4.47
N ASN A 145 15.13 18.31 -4.75
CA ASN A 145 15.40 19.21 -5.84
C ASN A 145 15.63 18.40 -7.12
N ASN A 146 14.94 18.80 -8.20
CA ASN A 146 15.07 18.18 -9.51
C ASN A 146 16.07 18.94 -10.39
N ASN A 147 16.57 20.09 -9.93
CA ASN A 147 17.59 20.87 -10.62
C ASN A 147 18.99 20.39 -10.26
N GLU A 148 19.53 19.49 -11.08
CA GLU A 148 20.87 18.91 -10.93
C GLU A 148 22.00 19.93 -11.11
N LEU A 149 21.71 21.08 -11.71
CA LEU A 149 22.68 22.17 -11.98
C LEU A 149 22.66 23.27 -10.91
N ALA A 150 21.84 23.14 -9.87
CA ALA A 150 21.72 24.11 -8.79
C ALA A 150 22.96 24.10 -7.88
N VAL A 151 23.96 24.92 -8.22
CA VAL A 151 25.18 25.08 -7.42
C VAL A 151 24.89 25.86 -6.14
N MET A 152 24.07 26.92 -6.22
CA MET A 152 23.83 27.84 -5.11
C MET A 152 22.65 27.41 -4.23
N PRO A 153 22.68 27.65 -2.90
CA PRO A 153 21.59 27.24 -2.00
C PRO A 153 20.21 27.79 -2.38
N GLN A 154 20.13 29.00 -2.95
CA GLN A 154 18.85 29.62 -3.34
C GLN A 154 18.17 28.87 -4.49
N ASP A 155 18.96 28.22 -5.36
CA ASP A 155 18.46 27.47 -6.52
C ASP A 155 18.05 26.04 -6.14
N ARG A 156 18.32 25.61 -4.89
CA ARG A 156 18.01 24.28 -4.36
C ARG A 156 16.64 24.22 -3.71
N VAL A 157 15.61 24.64 -4.44
CA VAL A 157 14.23 24.61 -3.94
C VAL A 157 13.69 23.18 -3.99
N ALA A 158 13.51 22.57 -2.81
CA ALA A 158 12.93 21.24 -2.70
C ALA A 158 11.43 21.26 -3.05
N ARG A 159 10.99 20.29 -3.85
CA ARG A 159 9.59 20.08 -4.24
C ARG A 159 9.14 18.70 -3.78
N LEU A 160 7.83 18.55 -3.56
CA LEU A 160 7.26 17.25 -3.20
C LEU A 160 7.47 16.28 -4.37
N GLU A 161 8.22 15.22 -4.12
CA GLU A 161 8.52 14.16 -5.07
C GLU A 161 7.47 13.05 -4.95
N TRP A 162 7.18 12.63 -3.72
CA TRP A 162 6.11 11.68 -3.42
C TRP A 162 5.57 11.88 -2.01
N ASP A 163 4.31 11.49 -1.84
CA ASP A 163 3.56 11.48 -0.58
C ASP A 163 2.91 10.09 -0.47
N ARG A 164 3.35 9.30 0.51
CA ARG A 164 3.00 7.88 0.63
C ARG A 164 2.53 7.55 2.03
N ARG A 165 1.54 6.68 2.10
CA ARG A 165 1.07 6.06 3.34
C ARG A 165 1.63 4.66 3.45
N TYR A 166 2.09 4.35 4.66
CA TYR A 166 2.59 3.05 5.05
C TYR A 166 1.73 2.52 6.17
N LEU A 167 1.26 1.30 6.02
CA LEU A 167 0.47 0.58 6.98
C LEU A 167 1.26 -0.66 7.38
N ALA A 168 1.35 -0.93 8.68
CA ALA A 168 2.01 -2.12 9.19
C ALA A 168 1.09 -2.85 10.17
N VAL A 169 1.02 -4.16 10.03
CA VAL A 169 0.39 -5.06 11.00
C VAL A 169 1.48 -5.95 11.59
N LEU A 170 1.64 -5.89 12.91
CA LEU A 170 2.63 -6.66 13.65
C LEU A 170 1.93 -7.77 14.44
N GLY A 171 2.47 -8.97 14.35
CA GLY A 171 2.05 -10.14 15.13
C GLY A 171 3.26 -10.92 15.61
N VAL A 172 3.15 -11.57 16.77
CA VAL A 172 4.20 -12.44 17.30
C VAL A 172 3.66 -13.85 17.44
N GLU A 173 4.36 -14.81 16.85
CA GLU A 173 4.09 -16.24 16.99
C GLU A 173 5.38 -17.03 16.70
N ASN A 174 5.49 -18.27 17.17
CA ASN A 174 6.67 -19.12 16.91
C ASN A 174 8.01 -18.49 17.35
N ASN A 175 7.99 -17.61 18.36
CA ASN A 175 9.10 -16.73 18.78
C ASN A 175 9.63 -15.83 17.65
N ARG A 176 8.82 -15.52 16.65
CA ARG A 176 9.14 -14.62 15.53
C ARG A 176 8.20 -13.42 15.56
N LEU A 177 8.73 -12.26 15.18
CA LEU A 177 7.94 -11.08 14.89
C LEU A 177 7.63 -11.09 13.40
N TYR A 178 6.35 -11.16 13.07
CA TYR A 178 5.85 -11.01 11.72
C TYR A 178 5.39 -9.58 11.49
N SER A 179 5.68 -9.05 10.31
CA SER A 179 5.30 -7.72 9.86
C SER A 179 4.71 -7.82 8.46
N LEU A 180 3.40 -7.61 8.34
CA LEU A 180 2.78 -7.30 7.07
C LEU A 180 2.87 -5.80 6.87
N ARG A 181 3.47 -5.37 5.76
CA ARG A 181 3.66 -3.96 5.40
C ARG A 181 2.93 -3.69 4.11
N LEU A 182 2.17 -2.61 4.07
CA LEU A 182 1.50 -2.12 2.88
C LEU A 182 1.96 -0.68 2.63
N GLN A 183 2.33 -0.39 1.40
CA GLN A 183 2.64 0.96 0.93
C GLN A 183 1.64 1.34 -0.14
N THR A 184 1.16 2.58 -0.13
CA THR A 184 0.36 3.14 -1.22
C THR A 184 0.56 4.66 -1.31
N PRO A 185 0.44 5.29 -2.50
CA PRO A 185 0.38 6.74 -2.62
C PRO A 185 -0.78 7.32 -1.81
N GLU A 186 -0.56 8.47 -1.15
CA GLU A 186 -1.56 9.08 -0.26
C GLU A 186 -2.90 9.37 -0.98
N LYS A 187 -2.86 9.71 -2.26
CA LYS A 187 -4.07 9.95 -3.07
C LYS A 187 -4.87 8.68 -3.33
N VAL A 188 -4.18 7.58 -3.62
CA VAL A 188 -4.80 6.27 -3.91
C VAL A 188 -5.39 5.70 -2.62
N PHE A 189 -4.71 5.87 -1.49
CA PHE A 189 -5.23 5.47 -0.19
C PHE A 189 -6.63 6.03 0.09
N LEU A 190 -6.90 7.29 -0.26
CA LEU A 190 -8.22 7.91 -0.03
C LEU A 190 -9.34 7.27 -0.86
N GLU A 191 -9.00 6.66 -1.99
CA GLU A 191 -9.95 5.96 -2.87
C GLU A 191 -10.14 4.51 -2.43
N GLU A 192 -9.06 3.82 -2.04
CA GLU A 192 -9.03 2.39 -1.75
C GLU A 192 -8.96 2.02 -0.25
N GLU A 193 -9.13 3.01 0.65
CA GLU A 193 -8.93 2.86 2.10
C GLU A 193 -9.61 1.61 2.66
N LYS A 194 -10.87 1.36 2.27
CA LYS A 194 -11.67 0.23 2.78
C LYS A 194 -11.05 -1.11 2.42
N ASP A 195 -10.51 -1.23 1.21
CA ASP A 195 -9.94 -2.46 0.69
C ASP A 195 -8.59 -2.75 1.34
N LEU A 196 -7.75 -1.72 1.46
CA LEU A 196 -6.46 -1.82 2.14
C LEU A 196 -6.62 -2.15 3.63
N ARG A 197 -7.63 -1.57 4.30
CA ARG A 197 -7.99 -1.94 5.68
C ARG A 197 -8.43 -3.39 5.79
N ARG A 198 -9.20 -3.90 4.84
CA ARG A 198 -9.60 -5.32 4.81
C ARG A 198 -8.42 -6.26 4.65
N VAL A 199 -7.40 -5.88 3.86
CA VAL A 199 -6.12 -6.60 3.77
C VAL A 199 -5.44 -6.66 5.14
N MET A 200 -5.28 -5.52 5.81
CA MET A 200 -4.67 -5.46 7.15
C MET A 200 -5.44 -6.28 8.21
N GLU A 201 -6.77 -6.24 8.15
CA GLU A 201 -7.65 -6.98 9.05
C GLU A 201 -7.61 -8.49 8.81
N SER A 202 -7.23 -8.92 7.61
CA SER A 202 -7.15 -10.34 7.25
C SER A 202 -5.86 -11.03 7.67
N PHE A 203 -4.82 -10.28 8.06
CA PHE A 203 -3.53 -10.85 8.42
C PHE A 203 -3.62 -11.72 9.69
N ARG A 204 -3.13 -12.95 9.60
CA ARG A 204 -3.07 -13.92 10.70
C ARG A 204 -1.68 -14.54 10.79
N VAL A 205 -1.25 -14.80 12.02
CA VAL A 205 -0.07 -15.60 12.32
C VAL A 205 -0.52 -16.90 12.96
N GLU A 206 0.05 -18.01 12.53
CA GLU A 206 -0.35 -19.36 12.87
C GLU A 206 0.82 -20.10 13.53
N LYS A 207 0.49 -21.01 14.44
CA LYS A 207 1.50 -21.83 15.10
C LYS A 207 1.89 -22.98 14.17
N ILE A 208 3.18 -23.21 14.01
CA ILE A 208 3.75 -24.29 13.19
C ILE A 208 4.06 -25.52 14.07
#